data_AF-A0A353DBF7-F1
#
_entry.id   AF-A0A353DBF7-F1
#
_cell.length_a   1.000
_cell.length_b   1.000
_cell.length_c   1.000
_cell.angle_alpha   90.00
_cell.angle_beta   90.00
_cell.angle_gamma   90.00
#
_symmetry.space_group_name_H-M   'P 1'
#
loop_
_entity.id
_entity.type
_entity.pdbx_description
1 polymer ?
#
loop_
_entity_poly.entity_id
_entity_poly.type
_entity_poly.pdbx_seq_one_letter_code
_entity_poly.pdbx_strand_id
1 'polypeptide(L)'
;MSRIATLWQGRVPLWKAYWLYAVLGGLCVNILHLSLVRALFSARNALASLVILGAGLASLGYFVLMVVAVWRSAGRYRGFFLWPLLARIIVILNVLQFLGRGLG
;
A
#
# COMPACT_ATOMS: atom_id res chain seq x y z
N MET A 1 22.34 8.08 -4.38
CA MET A 1 21.68 6.76 -4.18
C MET A 1 20.19 6.90 -4.43
N SER A 2 19.59 6.03 -5.25
CA SER A 2 18.18 6.12 -5.66
C SER A 2 17.23 5.89 -4.48
N ARG A 3 16.24 6.79 -4.30
CA ARG A 3 15.28 6.80 -3.16
C ARG A 3 14.55 5.47 -2.95
N ILE A 4 14.35 4.71 -4.02
CA ILE A 4 13.69 3.38 -4.03
C ILE A 4 14.55 2.34 -3.29
N ALA A 5 15.88 2.37 -3.47
CA ALA A 5 16.79 1.44 -2.80
C ALA A 5 16.83 1.69 -1.27
N THR A 6 16.70 2.95 -0.85
CA THR A 6 16.67 3.33 0.57
C THR A 6 15.41 2.84 1.27
N LEU A 7 14.26 2.89 0.58
CA LEU A 7 12.98 2.32 1.04
C LEU A 7 13.06 0.79 1.14
N TRP A 8 13.54 0.12 0.09
CA TRP A 8 13.67 -1.34 0.07
C TRP A 8 14.64 -1.89 1.13
N GLN A 9 15.67 -1.12 1.46
CA GLN A 9 16.61 -1.47 2.52
C GLN A 9 16.05 -1.21 3.92
N GLY A 10 14.89 -0.58 4.08
CA GLY A 10 14.32 -0.27 5.40
C GLY A 10 15.19 0.70 6.22
N ARG A 11 15.90 1.62 5.56
CA ARG A 11 16.68 2.69 6.23
C ARG A 11 15.82 3.89 6.63
N VAL A 12 14.55 3.89 6.22
CA VAL A 12 13.59 4.95 6.52
C VAL A 12 12.99 4.69 7.90
N PRO A 13 12.87 5.70 8.78
CA PRO A 13 12.27 5.52 10.10
C PRO A 13 10.83 4.99 9.98
N LEU A 14 10.47 4.06 10.86
CA LEU A 14 9.23 3.27 10.81
C LEU A 14 7.98 4.13 10.62
N TRP A 15 7.87 5.23 11.37
CA TRP A 15 6.71 6.13 11.29
C TRP A 15 6.58 6.79 9.90
N LYS A 16 7.68 7.15 9.23
CA LYS A 16 7.66 7.71 7.87
C LYS A 16 7.31 6.61 6.86
N ALA A 17 7.93 5.43 6.98
CA ALA A 17 7.63 4.29 6.11
C ALA A 17 6.14 3.91 6.17
N TYR A 18 5.55 3.93 7.37
CA TYR A 18 4.16 3.58 7.57
C TYR A 18 3.20 4.71 7.16
N TRP A 19 3.26 5.89 7.79
CA TRP A 19 2.26 6.94 7.54
C TRP A 19 2.40 7.59 6.17
N LEU A 20 3.63 7.90 5.76
CA LEU A 20 3.88 8.66 4.55
C LEU A 20 3.87 7.78 3.30
N TYR A 21 4.45 6.59 3.38
CA TYR A 21 4.57 5.72 2.21
C TYR A 21 3.49 4.65 2.15
N ALA A 22 3.23 3.91 3.23
CA ALA A 22 2.19 2.88 3.19
C ALA A 22 0.78 3.47 3.22
N VAL A 23 0.48 4.38 4.16
CA VAL A 23 -0.87 4.95 4.33
C VAL A 23 -1.13 6.04 3.30
N LEU A 24 -0.39 7.16 3.35
CA LEU A 24 -0.64 8.29 2.46
C LEU A 24 -0.35 7.91 1.00
N GLY A 25 0.77 7.22 0.76
CA GLY A 25 1.11 6.72 -0.57
C GLY A 25 0.13 5.66 -1.08
N GLY A 26 -0.29 4.71 -0.22
CA GLY A 26 -1.34 3.74 -0.55
C GLY A 26 -2.67 4.42 -0.87
N LEU A 27 -3.07 5.45 -0.11
CA LEU A 27 -4.27 6.24 -0.35
C LEU A 27 -4.20 6.93 -1.71
N CYS A 28 -3.08 7.59 -2.02
CA CYS A 28 -2.88 8.24 -3.32
C CYS A 28 -2.95 7.24 -4.47
N VAL A 29 -2.29 6.08 -4.36
CA VAL A 29 -2.35 5.01 -5.37
C VAL A 29 -3.78 4.49 -5.53
N ASN A 30 -4.50 4.31 -4.43
CA ASN A 30 -5.87 3.80 -4.45
C ASN A 30 -6.85 4.80 -5.10
N ILE A 31 -6.77 6.07 -4.71
CA ILE A 31 -7.57 7.16 -5.32
C ILE A 31 -7.27 7.26 -6.81
N LEU A 32 -6.00 7.21 -7.19
CA LEU A 32 -5.59 7.26 -8.60
C LEU A 32 -6.11 6.06 -9.38
N HIS A 33 -6.00 4.85 -8.81
CA HIS A 33 -6.51 3.63 -9.41
C HIS A 33 -8.03 3.68 -9.59
N LEU A 34 -8.78 4.05 -8.56
CA LEU A 34 -10.24 4.18 -8.61
C LEU A 34 -10.67 5.24 -9.63
N SER A 35 -9.99 6.38 -9.67
CA SER A 35 -10.29 7.45 -10.64
C SER A 35 -10.03 6.99 -12.07
N LEU A 36 -8.93 6.28 -12.30
CA LEU A 36 -8.56 5.71 -13.59
C LEU A 36 -9.57 4.65 -14.04
N VAL A 37 -9.90 3.71 -13.17
CA VAL A 37 -10.91 2.68 -13.46
C VAL A 37 -12.23 3.34 -13.80
N ARG A 38 -12.71 4.28 -12.98
CA ARG A 38 -13.98 4.98 -13.22
C ARG A 38 -14.01 5.70 -14.57
N ALA A 39 -12.93 6.39 -14.94
CA ALA A 39 -12.83 7.09 -16.21
C ALA A 39 -12.84 6.13 -17.41
N LEU A 40 -12.11 5.02 -17.31
CA LEU A 40 -11.92 4.07 -18.41
C LEU A 40 -13.04 3.01 -18.50
N PHE A 41 -13.79 2.77 -17.42
CA PHE A 41 -14.85 1.78 -17.38
C PHE A 41 -15.95 2.05 -18.40
N SER A 42 -16.25 3.33 -18.66
CA SER A 42 -17.28 3.72 -19.64
C SER A 42 -16.86 3.49 -21.09
N ALA A 43 -15.56 3.39 -21.38
CA ALA A 43 -15.05 3.30 -22.75
C ALA A 43 -15.25 1.90 -23.38
N ARG A 44 -15.43 0.86 -22.55
CA ARG A 44 -15.74 -0.54 -22.94
C ARG A 44 -14.90 -1.12 -24.10
N ASN A 45 -13.67 -0.66 -24.25
CA ASN A 45 -12.75 -1.05 -25.31
C ASN A 45 -11.55 -1.82 -24.73
N ALA A 46 -10.98 -2.73 -25.54
CA ALA A 46 -9.91 -3.64 -25.09
C ALA A 46 -8.68 -2.92 -24.52
N LEU A 47 -8.35 -1.74 -25.06
CA LEU A 47 -7.27 -0.89 -24.56
C LEU A 47 -7.55 -0.37 -23.15
N ALA A 48 -8.79 0.04 -22.83
CA ALA A 48 -9.16 0.47 -21.49
C ALA A 48 -9.02 -0.66 -20.46
N SER A 49 -9.45 -1.88 -20.82
CA SER A 49 -9.28 -3.07 -19.96
C SER A 49 -7.81 -3.39 -19.69
N LEU A 50 -6.94 -3.30 -20.71
CA LEU A 50 -5.49 -3.52 -20.55
C LEU A 50 -4.85 -2.46 -19.65
N VAL A 51 -5.23 -1.19 -19.78
CA VAL A 51 -4.72 -0.10 -18.93
C VAL A 51 -5.16 -0.29 -17.48
N ILE A 52 -6.42 -0.68 -17.24
CA ILE A 52 -6.93 -0.99 -15.89
C ILE A 52 -6.15 -2.16 -15.27
N LEU A 53 -5.94 -3.25 -16.02
CA LEU A 53 -5.14 -4.40 -15.58
C LEU A 53 -3.70 -4.00 -15.23
N GLY A 54 -3.05 -3.23 -16.11
CA GLY A 54 -1.69 -2.73 -15.88
C GLY A 54 -1.59 -1.85 -14.63
N ALA A 55 -2.56 -0.96 -14.41
CA ALA A 55 -2.63 -0.13 -13.21
C ALA A 55 -2.89 -0.95 -11.94
N GLY A 56 -3.65 -2.05 -12.03
CA GLY A 56 -3.86 -2.99 -10.94
C GLY A 56 -2.58 -3.71 -10.53
N LEU A 57 -1.84 -4.22 -11.52
CA LEU A 57 -0.52 -4.85 -11.31
C LEU A 57 0.49 -3.87 -10.70
N ALA A 58 0.52 -2.62 -11.18
CA ALA A 58 1.38 -1.58 -10.61
C ALA A 58 1.03 -1.27 -9.14
N SER A 59 -0.27 -1.22 -8.81
CA SER A 59 -0.74 -1.00 -7.44
C SER A 59 -0.37 -2.15 -6.51
N LEU A 60 -0.48 -3.40 -6.99
CA LEU A 60 0.00 -4.58 -6.27
C LEU A 60 1.51 -4.53 -6.02
N GLY A 61 2.30 -4.16 -7.04
CA GLY A 61 3.74 -3.99 -6.91
C GLY A 61 4.10 -2.95 -5.86
N TYR A 62 3.40 -1.81 -5.85
CA TYR A 62 3.55 -0.79 -4.82
C TYR A 62 3.22 -1.32 -3.42
N PHE A 63 2.14 -2.08 -3.28
CA PHE A 63 1.73 -2.66 -2.01
C PHE A 63 2.80 -3.61 -1.44
N VAL A 64 3.32 -4.51 -2.29
CA VAL A 64 4.41 -5.42 -1.91
C VAL A 64 5.66 -4.66 -1.50
N LEU A 65 6.06 -3.63 -2.28
CA LEU A 65 7.19 -2.77 -1.95
C LEU A 65 7.02 -2.12 -0.56
N MET A 66 5.82 -1.62 -0.25
CA MET A 66 5.54 -0.95 1.01
C MET A 66 5.49 -1.92 2.18
N VAL A 67 4.91 -3.10 2.01
CA VAL A 67 4.94 -4.17 3.03
C VAL A 67 6.38 -4.54 3.37
N VAL A 68 7.22 -4.77 2.36
CA VAL A 68 8.65 -5.10 2.58
C VAL A 68 9.39 -3.94 3.25
N ALA A 69 9.14 -2.70 2.83
CA ALA A 69 9.78 -1.52 3.41
C ALA A 69 9.39 -1.33 4.89
N VAL A 70 8.12 -1.50 5.24
CA VAL A 70 7.64 -1.41 6.63
C VAL A 70 8.19 -2.56 7.46
N TRP A 71 8.13 -3.79 6.95
CA TRP A 71 8.63 -4.99 7.64
C TRP A 71 10.12 -4.88 7.96
N ARG A 72 10.95 -4.50 6.98
CA ARG A 72 12.39 -4.31 7.17
C ARG A 72 12.71 -3.12 8.09
N SER A 73 11.94 -2.04 8.01
CA SER A 73 12.12 -0.90 8.91
C SER A 73 11.76 -1.24 10.35
N ALA A 74 10.73 -2.08 10.56
CA ALA A 74 10.33 -2.55 11.89
C ALA A 74 11.41 -3.42 12.53
N GLY A 75 12.05 -4.32 11.76
CA GLY A 75 13.14 -5.16 12.26
C GLY A 75 14.41 -4.41 12.68
N ARG A 76 14.58 -3.15 12.23
CA ARG A 76 15.70 -2.28 12.64
C ARG A 76 15.33 -1.23 13.70
N TYR A 77 14.05 -1.13 14.07
CA TYR A 77 13.59 -0.11 14.99
C TYR A 77 13.95 -0.49 16.43
N ARG A 78 14.94 0.19 17.02
CA ARG A 78 15.38 0.01 18.42
C ARG A 78 14.65 0.93 19.42
N GLY A 79 13.54 1.57 19.03
CA GLY A 79 12.77 2.53 19.84
C GLY A 79 11.51 1.94 20.52
N PHE A 80 10.67 2.81 21.12
CA PHE A 80 9.55 2.45 22.02
C PHE A 80 8.49 1.51 21.38
N PHE A 81 8.14 0.47 22.14
CA PHE A 81 7.46 -0.79 21.74
C PHE A 81 5.98 -0.67 21.29
N LEU A 82 5.39 0.54 21.27
CA LEU A 82 3.96 0.76 21.00
C LEU A 82 3.60 0.78 19.49
N TRP A 83 4.55 1.10 18.62
CA TRP A 83 4.33 1.21 17.17
C TRP A 83 4.09 -0.13 16.44
N PRO A 84 4.81 -1.23 16.74
CA PRO A 84 4.50 -2.55 16.18
C PRO A 84 3.14 -3.08 16.62
N LEU A 85 2.71 -2.74 17.85
CA LEU A 85 1.42 -3.14 18.39
C LEU A 85 0.27 -2.45 17.64
N LEU A 86 0.39 -1.14 17.38
CA LEU A 86 -0.60 -0.40 16.58
C LEU A 86 -0.68 -0.91 15.13
N ALA A 87 0.46 -1.19 14.49
CA ALA A 87 0.48 -1.72 13.13
C ALA A 87 -0.22 -3.09 13.06
N ARG A 88 0.00 -3.96 14.06
CA ARG A 88 -0.71 -5.25 14.16
C ARG A 88 -2.22 -5.06 14.35
N ILE A 89 -2.64 -4.14 15.21
CA ILE A 89 -4.07 -3.84 15.46
C ILE A 89 -4.75 -3.33 14.18
N ILE A 90 -4.09 -2.45 13.42
CA ILE A 90 -4.65 -1.87 12.18
C ILE A 90 -4.73 -2.92 11.05
N VAL A 91 -3.77 -3.85 10.96
CA VAL A 91 -3.83 -4.96 10.01
C VAL A 91 -4.99 -5.90 10.34
N ILE A 92 -5.18 -6.24 11.62
CA ILE A 92 -6.30 -7.07 12.08
C ILE A 92 -7.64 -6.37 11.77
N LEU A 93 -7.75 -5.07 12.06
CA LEU A 93 -8.96 -4.28 11.77
C LEU A 93 -9.27 -4.25 10.26
N ASN A 94 -8.26 -4.09 9.41
CA ASN A 94 -8.46 -4.09 7.95
C ASN A 94 -8.93 -5.46 7.43
N VAL A 95 -8.34 -6.55 7.93
CA VAL A 95 -8.76 -7.91 7.57
C VAL A 95 -10.21 -8.17 8.03
N LEU A 96 -10.56 -7.75 9.25
CA LEU A 96 -11.92 -7.89 9.79
C LEU A 96 -12.94 -7.13 8.94
N GLN A 97 -12.61 -5.90 8.53
CA GLN A 97 -13.47 -5.06 7.73
C GLN A 97 -13.62 -5.58 6.29
N PHE A 98 -12.58 -6.20 5.75
CA PHE A 98 -12.63 -6.87 4.45
C PHE A 98 -13.53 -8.11 4.49
N LEU A 99 -13.41 -8.93 5.53
CA LEU A 99 -14.29 -10.09 5.77
C LEU A 99 -15.75 -9.68 5.98
N GLY A 100 -16.00 -8.63 6.76
CA GLY A 100 -17.35 -8.12 7.01
C GLY A 100 -18.03 -7.54 5.76
N ARG A 101 -17.27 -7.03 4.79
CA ARG A 101 -17.80 -6.55 3.50
C ARG A 101 -18.14 -7.67 2.51
N GLY A 102 -17.70 -8.91 2.73
CA GLY A 102 -18.01 -10.06 1.88
C GLY A 102 -19.29 -10.81 2.24
N LEU A 103 -19.96 -10.44 3.35
CA LEU A 103 -21.16 -11.10 3.87
C LEU A 103 -22.42 -10.21 3.84
N GLY A 104 -22.37 -9.07 3.15
CA GLY A 104 -23.48 -8.13 3.02
C GLY A 104 -23.96 -7.97 1.58
#